data_AF-A0A949YNF5-F1
#
_entry.id   AF-A0A949YNF5-F1
#
_cell.length_a   1.000
_cell.length_b   1.000
_cell.length_c   1.000
_cell.angle_alpha   90.00
_cell.angle_beta   90.00
_cell.angle_gamma   90.00
#
_symmetry.space_group_name_H-M   'P 1'
#
loop_
_entity.id
_entity.type
_entity.pdbx_description
1 polymer ?
#
loop_
_entity_poly.entity_id
_entity_poly.type
_entity_poly.pdbx_seq_one_letter_code
_entity_poly.pdbx_strand_id
1 'polypeptide(L)'
;MYSLTLTADERRAFDWVGSRYNSGKVADLLLDCIPEDQEWGDDADITFHIPEHVAWKINELAEDEDYSWACFAPALVAKLNDLCWGIV
;
A
#
# COMPACT_ATOMS: atom_id res chain seq x y z
N MET A 1 5.82 -3.08 13.70
CA MET A 1 4.82 -2.06 13.32
C MET A 1 5.50 -1.12 12.34
N TYR A 2 4.87 -0.91 11.20
CA TYR A 2 5.48 -0.23 10.05
C TYR A 2 4.67 1.02 9.69
N SER A 3 5.34 1.99 9.08
CA SER A 3 4.71 3.23 8.63
C SER A 3 4.88 3.36 7.12
N LEU A 4 3.77 3.59 6.42
CA LEU A 4 3.77 3.86 4.98
C LEU A 4 3.05 5.19 4.74
N THR A 5 3.72 6.14 4.08
CA THR A 5 3.09 7.41 3.70
C THR A 5 2.77 7.41 2.21
N LEU A 6 1.48 7.55 1.89
CA LEU A 6 0.99 7.64 0.52
C LEU A 6 0.40 9.01 0.25
N THR A 7 0.74 9.58 -0.90
CA THR A 7 0.12 10.81 -1.41
C THR A 7 -1.26 10.53 -2.00
N ALA A 8 -2.06 11.57 -2.21
CA ALA A 8 -3.36 11.44 -2.87
C ALA A 8 -3.25 10.83 -4.28
N ASP A 9 -2.19 11.15 -5.04
CA ASP A 9 -1.97 10.58 -6.38
C ASP A 9 -1.60 9.09 -6.32
N GLU A 10 -0.78 8.70 -5.35
CA GLU A 10 -0.43 7.31 -5.11
C GLU A 10 -1.67 6.48 -4.73
N ARG A 11 -2.55 7.02 -3.88
CA ARG A 11 -3.83 6.38 -3.54
C ARG A 11 -4.76 6.26 -4.76
N ARG A 12 -4.85 7.32 -5.58
CA ARG A 12 -5.60 7.26 -6.86
C ARG A 12 -5.04 6.23 -7.82
N ALA A 13 -3.73 5.93 -7.77
CA ALA A 13 -3.16 4.85 -8.56
C ALA A 13 -3.73 3.48 -8.15
N PHE A 14 -3.91 3.24 -6.85
CA PHE A 14 -4.60 2.03 -6.37
C PHE A 14 -6.06 1.96 -6.87
N ASP A 15 -6.81 3.07 -6.81
CA ASP A 15 -8.18 3.12 -7.33
C ASP A 15 -8.25 2.85 -8.85
N TRP A 16 -7.30 3.43 -9.60
CA TRP A 16 -7.24 3.27 -11.05
C TRP A 16 -6.91 1.84 -11.46
N VAL A 17 -5.93 1.23 -10.77
CA VAL A 17 -5.57 -0.18 -10.98
C VAL A 17 -6.73 -1.08 -10.58
N GLY A 18 -7.38 -0.79 -9.46
CA GLY A 18 -8.48 -1.56 -8.88
C GLY A 18 -8.08 -3.00 -8.58
N SER A 19 -9.00 -3.94 -8.78
CA SER A 19 -8.79 -5.38 -8.50
C SER A 19 -8.09 -6.15 -9.63
N ARG A 20 -7.41 -5.46 -10.56
CA ARG A 20 -6.74 -6.13 -11.70
C ARG A 20 -5.47 -6.88 -11.29
N TYR A 21 -4.84 -6.45 -10.19
CA TYR A 21 -3.64 -7.02 -9.61
C TYR A 21 -3.82 -7.16 -8.10
N ASN A 22 -2.87 -7.80 -7.41
CA ASN A 22 -2.94 -7.95 -5.96
C ASN A 22 -2.87 -6.60 -5.22
N SER A 23 -2.43 -5.53 -5.90
CA SER A 23 -2.47 -4.16 -5.39
C SER A 23 -3.87 -3.70 -4.94
N GLY A 24 -4.95 -4.19 -5.54
CA GLY A 24 -6.30 -3.90 -5.07
C GLY A 24 -6.58 -4.45 -3.66
N LYS A 25 -6.13 -5.69 -3.39
CA LYS A 25 -6.24 -6.29 -2.04
C LYS A 25 -5.34 -5.58 -1.03
N VAL A 26 -4.21 -5.05 -1.48
CA VAL A 26 -3.34 -4.21 -0.63
C VAL A 26 -4.06 -2.92 -0.26
N ALA A 27 -4.81 -2.30 -1.18
CA ALA A 27 -5.63 -1.14 -0.86
C ALA A 27 -6.69 -1.44 0.22
N ASP A 28 -7.39 -2.58 0.12
CA ASP A 28 -8.33 -3.03 1.17
C ASP A 28 -7.65 -3.19 2.54
N LEU A 29 -6.43 -3.74 2.58
CA LEU A 29 -5.66 -3.87 3.83
C LEU A 29 -5.22 -2.50 4.39
N LEU A 30 -4.85 -1.57 3.51
CA LEU A 30 -4.46 -0.21 3.91
C LEU A 30 -5.66 0.62 4.38
N LEU A 31 -6.84 0.42 3.80
CA LEU A 31 -8.09 1.05 4.23
C LEU A 31 -8.43 0.71 5.69
N ASP A 32 -8.18 -0.53 6.12
CA ASP A 32 -8.35 -0.95 7.53
C ASP A 32 -7.32 -0.30 8.48
N CYS A 33 -6.21 0.18 7.93
CA CYS A 33 -5.12 0.84 8.68
C CYS A 33 -5.17 2.38 8.59
N ILE A 34 -6.24 2.95 8.03
CA ILE A 34 -6.38 4.41 7.90
C ILE A 34 -6.59 5.04 9.28
N PRO A 35 -5.92 6.17 9.59
CA PRO A 35 -6.17 6.86 10.85
C PRO A 35 -7.60 7.41 10.89
N GLU A 36 -8.24 7.39 12.08
CA GLU A 36 -9.66 7.74 12.27
C GLU A 36 -10.04 9.18 11.83
N ASP A 37 -9.06 10.07 11.70
CA ASP A 37 -9.24 11.48 11.30
C ASP A 37 -9.02 11.72 9.80
N GLN A 38 -8.73 10.67 9.00
CA GLN A 38 -8.47 10.78 7.56
C GLN A 38 -9.33 9.81 6.76
N GLU A 39 -9.68 10.23 5.55
CA GLU A 39 -10.43 9.42 4.59
C GLU A 39 -9.56 9.10 3.38
N TRP A 40 -9.76 7.94 2.74
CA TRP A 40 -8.95 7.50 1.61
C TRP A 40 -8.91 8.54 0.46
N GLY A 41 -10.02 9.23 0.23
CA GLY A 41 -10.17 10.25 -0.79
C GLY A 41 -9.66 11.65 -0.40
N ASP A 42 -9.08 11.83 0.80
CA ASP A 42 -8.53 13.11 1.22
C ASP A 42 -7.41 13.56 0.25
N ASP A 43 -7.17 14.87 0.12
CA ASP A 43 -6.12 15.38 -0.77
C ASP A 43 -4.76 15.47 -0.05
N ALA A 44 -4.73 15.28 1.28
CA ALA A 44 -3.51 15.25 2.08
C ALA A 44 -2.79 13.90 2.03
N ASP A 45 -1.49 13.91 2.34
CA ASP A 45 -0.71 12.70 2.53
C ASP A 45 -1.20 11.94 3.77
N ILE A 46 -1.45 10.64 3.61
CA ILE A 46 -1.91 9.76 4.70
C ILE A 46 -0.74 8.89 5.13
N THR A 47 -0.50 8.84 6.43
CA THR A 47 0.49 7.94 7.03
C THR A 47 -0.23 6.77 7.67
N PHE A 48 -0.12 5.61 7.03
CA PHE A 48 -0.71 4.36 7.50
C PHE A 48 0.18 3.73 8.57
N HIS A 49 -0.46 3.32 9.65
CA HIS A 49 0.17 2.61 10.76
C HIS A 49 -0.12 1.12 10.61
N ILE A 50 0.76 0.42 9.90
CA ILE A 50 0.54 -0.97 9.47
C ILE A 50 1.02 -1.91 10.58
N PRO A 51 0.13 -2.71 11.20
CA PRO A 51 0.55 -3.73 12.15
C PRO A 51 1.28 -4.87 11.41
N GLU A 52 2.17 -5.57 12.11
CA GLU A 52 3.06 -6.57 11.52
C GLU A 52 2.33 -7.67 10.72
N HIS A 53 1.23 -8.19 11.27
CA HIS A 53 0.41 -9.20 10.60
C HIS A 53 -0.23 -8.70 9.29
N VAL A 54 -0.46 -7.39 9.12
CA VAL A 54 -0.93 -6.81 7.85
C VAL A 54 0.23 -6.63 6.90
N ALA A 55 1.39 -6.17 7.40
CA ALA A 55 2.60 -6.06 6.59
C ALA A 55 3.00 -7.41 5.98
N TRP A 56 2.90 -8.51 6.74
CA TRP A 56 3.11 -9.87 6.22
C TRP A 56 2.15 -10.22 5.09
N LYS A 57 0.85 -9.92 5.23
CA LYS A 57 -0.12 -10.15 4.14
C LYS A 57 0.20 -9.34 2.89
N ILE A 58 0.63 -8.09 3.06
CA ILE A 58 1.06 -7.24 1.94
C ILE A 58 2.28 -7.87 1.26
N ASN A 59 3.23 -8.40 2.03
CA ASN A 59 4.40 -9.09 1.50
C ASN A 59 4.02 -10.35 0.71
N GLU A 60 3.14 -11.20 1.25
CA GLU A 60 2.66 -12.41 0.55
C GLU A 60 2.00 -12.05 -0.79
N LEU A 61 1.21 -10.98 -0.82
CA LEU A 61 0.58 -10.46 -2.04
C LEU A 61 1.60 -9.90 -3.04
N ALA A 62 2.67 -9.28 -2.55
CA ALA A 62 3.75 -8.77 -3.36
C ALA A 62 4.60 -9.91 -3.96
N GLU A 63 4.91 -10.93 -3.16
CA GLU A 63 5.66 -12.12 -3.57
C GLU A 63 4.95 -12.90 -4.69
N ASP A 64 3.63 -13.03 -4.62
CA ASP A 64 2.82 -13.67 -5.65
C ASP A 64 2.95 -12.98 -7.03
N GLU A 65 3.27 -11.68 -7.04
CA GLU A 65 3.51 -10.88 -8.25
C GLU A 65 4.98 -10.49 -8.45
N ASP A 66 5.92 -11.21 -7.82
CA ASP A 66 7.38 -10.98 -7.91
C ASP A 66 7.80 -9.54 -7.57
N TYR A 67 7.07 -8.88 -6.65
CA TYR A 67 7.28 -7.49 -6.26
C TYR A 67 7.22 -6.49 -7.42
N SER A 68 6.53 -6.88 -8.51
CA SER A 68 6.48 -6.11 -9.75
C SER A 68 5.63 -4.84 -9.65
N TRP A 69 4.58 -4.88 -8.82
CA TRP A 69 3.64 -3.77 -8.60
C TRP A 69 3.20 -3.11 -9.92
N ALA A 70 2.65 -3.93 -10.83
CA ALA A 70 2.34 -3.52 -12.18
C ALA A 70 1.48 -2.23 -12.21
N CYS A 71 1.82 -1.35 -13.14
CA CYS A 71 1.17 -0.05 -13.36
C CYS A 71 1.41 1.02 -12.29
N PHE A 72 2.17 0.76 -11.24
CA PHE A 72 2.59 1.79 -10.30
C PHE A 72 3.82 2.56 -10.78
N ALA A 73 3.88 3.83 -10.42
CA ALA A 73 5.05 4.65 -10.67
C ALA A 73 6.25 4.12 -9.87
N PRO A 74 7.49 4.19 -10.40
CA PRO A 74 8.68 3.65 -9.73
C PRO A 74 8.89 4.15 -8.30
N ALA A 75 8.45 5.38 -7.99
CA ALA A 75 8.52 5.94 -6.64
C ALA A 75 7.61 5.21 -5.64
N LEU A 76 6.39 4.86 -6.04
CA LEU A 76 5.44 4.10 -5.22
C LEU A 76 5.91 2.65 -5.05
N VAL A 77 6.40 2.04 -6.13
CA VAL A 77 7.00 0.70 -6.12
C VAL A 77 8.14 0.62 -5.09
N ALA A 78 9.02 1.63 -5.09
CA ALA A 78 10.13 1.68 -4.13
C ALA A 78 9.63 1.73 -2.68
N LYS A 79 8.60 2.52 -2.37
CA LYS A 79 8.01 2.58 -1.01
C LYS A 79 7.41 1.24 -0.57
N LEU A 80 6.69 0.57 -1.46
CA LEU A 80 6.06 -0.73 -1.16
C LEU A 80 7.11 -1.83 -0.97
N ASN A 81 8.15 -1.84 -1.79
CA ASN A 81 9.25 -2.79 -1.64
C ASN A 81 10.09 -2.51 -0.39
N ASP A 82 10.29 -1.24 -0.02
CA ASP A 82 10.95 -0.87 1.24
C ASP A 82 10.16 -1.36 2.45
N LEU A 83 8.82 -1.21 2.43
CA LEU A 83 7.93 -1.80 3.43
C LEU A 83 8.12 -3.32 3.53
N CYS A 84 8.13 -4.02 2.40
CA CYS A 84 8.27 -5.47 2.33
C CYS A 84 9.63 -5.96 2.85
N TRP A 85 10.73 -5.33 2.41
CA TRP A 85 12.09 -5.70 2.83
C TRP A 85 12.41 -5.31 4.27
N GLY A 86 11.66 -4.36 4.85
CA GLY A 86 11.75 -3.99 6.26
C GLY A 86 11.12 -5.03 7.21
N ILE A 87 10.42 -6.03 6.68
CA ILE A 87 9.85 -7.14 7.45
C ILE A 87 10.98 -8.11 7.83
N VAL A 88 11.25 -8.25 9.14
CA VAL A 88 12.30 -9.11 9.71
C VAL A 88 11.69 -10.22 10.56
#